data_AF-A0A1Q8B073-F1
#
_entry.id   AF-A0A1Q8B073-F1
#
_cell.length_a   1.000
_cell.length_b   1.000
_cell.length_c   1.000
_cell.angle_alpha   90.00
_cell.angle_beta   90.00
_cell.angle_gamma   90.00
#
_symmetry.space_group_name_H-M   'P 1'
#
loop_
_entity.id
_entity.type
_entity.pdbx_description
1 polymer ?
#
loop_
_entity_poly.entity_id
_entity_poly.type
_entity_poly.pdbx_seq_one_letter_code
_entity_poly.pdbx_strand_id
1 'polypeptide(L)'
;MFIASTLVCFAAAAAGAQTKVTGTAQCGKPDPQHAIPVGDRPDHSLGVEQLKCTWTKPMEIGGDKSKDGVSTATNEVSGNTFRAHGFHVATMESGDKYFVWYQGTGELKEGALQSQKGNWGFTGGSGKLKGIKGKGTYTCVPSGDTVTCEIEGEYQLAK
;
A
#
# COMPACT_ATOMS: atom_id res chain seq x y z
N MET A 1 -43.88 40.30 -25.28
CA MET A 1 -42.89 40.32 -24.18
C MET A 1 -43.01 38.99 -23.47
N PHE A 2 -42.01 38.10 -23.57
CA PHE A 2 -41.63 37.05 -22.62
C PHE A 2 -40.52 36.23 -23.29
N ILE A 3 -39.27 36.57 -22.95
CA ILE A 3 -38.07 35.82 -23.34
C ILE A 3 -37.88 34.74 -22.27
N ALA A 4 -38.03 33.48 -22.64
CA ALA A 4 -37.70 32.36 -21.77
C ALA A 4 -36.22 32.01 -21.95
N SER A 5 -35.37 32.45 -21.03
CA SER A 5 -33.96 32.03 -20.95
C SER A 5 -33.86 30.67 -20.28
N THR A 6 -33.54 29.64 -21.05
CA THR A 6 -33.21 28.30 -20.54
C THR A 6 -31.76 28.29 -20.06
N LEU A 7 -31.56 28.22 -18.74
CA LEU A 7 -30.24 28.09 -18.13
C LEU A 7 -29.79 26.61 -18.26
N VAL A 8 -28.81 26.33 -19.13
CA VAL A 8 -28.18 25.00 -19.23
C VAL A 8 -27.05 24.93 -18.22
N CYS A 9 -27.27 24.21 -17.11
CA CYS A 9 -26.22 23.87 -16.16
C CYS A 9 -25.28 22.82 -16.78
N PHE A 10 -24.10 23.24 -17.25
CA PHE A 10 -23.00 22.32 -17.57
C PHE A 10 -22.43 21.75 -16.27
N ALA A 11 -22.88 20.57 -15.85
CA ALA A 11 -22.16 19.76 -14.90
C ALA A 11 -20.99 19.09 -15.62
N ALA A 12 -19.82 19.74 -15.63
CA ALA A 12 -18.58 19.12 -16.11
C ALA A 12 -18.15 18.03 -15.12
N ALA A 13 -18.60 16.79 -15.35
CA ALA A 13 -18.05 15.62 -14.68
C ALA A 13 -16.62 15.41 -15.20
N ALA A 14 -15.65 16.10 -14.61
CA ALA A 14 -14.25 15.81 -14.82
C ALA A 14 -13.89 14.52 -14.06
N ALA A 15 -14.33 13.37 -14.59
CA ALA A 15 -13.72 12.09 -14.25
C ALA A 15 -12.27 12.17 -14.75
N GLY A 16 -11.34 12.49 -13.84
CA GLY A 16 -9.91 12.38 -14.16
C GLY A 16 -9.63 10.93 -14.50
N ALA A 17 -9.03 10.68 -15.67
CA ALA A 17 -8.65 9.34 -16.07
C ALA A 17 -7.71 8.75 -15.00
N GLN A 18 -8.18 7.72 -14.29
CA GLN A 18 -7.35 6.99 -13.35
C GLN A 18 -6.26 6.26 -14.14
N THR A 19 -5.00 6.50 -13.79
CA THR A 19 -3.84 5.94 -14.48
C THR A 19 -3.42 4.67 -13.78
N LYS A 20 -3.33 3.57 -14.53
CA LYS A 20 -2.87 2.29 -13.98
C LYS A 20 -1.41 2.36 -13.55
N VAL A 21 -1.10 1.66 -12.47
CA VAL A 21 0.26 1.51 -11.96
C VAL A 21 0.47 0.08 -11.48
N THR A 22 1.68 -0.42 -11.70
CA THR A 22 2.14 -1.71 -11.17
C THR A 22 3.54 -1.54 -10.63
N GLY A 23 3.95 -2.40 -9.71
CA GLY A 23 5.32 -2.46 -9.23
C GLY A 23 5.59 -3.72 -8.44
N THR A 24 6.87 -3.94 -8.14
CA THR A 24 7.34 -5.06 -7.33
C THR A 24 8.29 -4.53 -6.28
N ALA A 25 7.98 -4.82 -5.01
CA ALA A 25 8.81 -4.45 -3.87
C ALA A 25 9.34 -5.71 -3.19
N GLN A 26 10.60 -5.70 -2.78
CA GLN A 26 11.18 -6.70 -1.91
C GLN A 26 11.39 -6.10 -0.53
N CYS A 27 10.71 -6.65 0.47
CA CYS A 27 10.83 -6.23 1.86
C CYS A 27 11.73 -7.19 2.62
N GLY A 28 12.72 -6.65 3.33
CA GLY A 28 13.62 -7.44 4.16
C GLY A 28 12.97 -7.95 5.44
N LYS A 29 13.78 -8.59 6.29
CA LYS A 29 13.36 -8.99 7.64
C LYS A 29 12.86 -7.78 8.44
N PRO A 30 11.78 -7.92 9.23
CA PRO A 30 11.30 -6.81 10.04
C PRO A 30 12.30 -6.42 11.12
N ASP A 31 12.51 -5.11 11.31
CA ASP A 31 13.36 -4.51 12.32
C ASP A 31 12.92 -3.06 12.59
N PRO A 32 12.34 -2.73 13.76
CA PRO A 32 12.05 -3.64 14.88
C PRO A 32 10.89 -4.60 14.58
N GLN A 33 10.84 -5.69 15.35
CA GLN A 33 9.71 -6.62 15.40
C GLN A 33 9.37 -6.97 16.84
N HIS A 34 8.10 -6.83 17.21
CA HIS A 34 7.60 -7.22 18.51
C HIS A 34 6.33 -8.04 18.36
N ALA A 35 6.23 -9.13 19.11
CA ALA A 35 5.04 -9.96 19.21
C ALA A 35 4.79 -10.31 20.67
N ILE A 36 3.53 -10.20 21.09
CA ILE A 36 3.11 -10.45 22.46
C ILE A 36 1.98 -11.50 22.40
N PRO A 37 2.14 -12.66 23.05
CA PRO A 37 1.06 -13.64 23.20
C PRO A 37 -0.13 -13.01 23.93
N VAL A 38 -1.35 -13.23 23.42
CA VAL A 38 -2.58 -12.70 24.04
C VAL A 38 -2.93 -13.48 25.31
N GLY A 39 -2.68 -14.79 25.31
CA GLY A 39 -2.88 -15.66 26.48
C GLY A 39 -4.31 -16.19 26.67
N ASP A 40 -5.22 -15.91 25.73
CA ASP A 40 -6.60 -16.41 25.72
C ASP A 40 -6.71 -17.83 25.12
N ARG A 41 -5.85 -18.16 24.14
CA ARG A 41 -5.78 -19.47 23.47
C ARG A 41 -4.38 -19.72 22.88
N PRO A 42 -4.02 -20.97 22.56
CA PRO A 42 -2.78 -21.28 21.87
C PRO A 42 -2.65 -20.52 20.53
N ASP A 43 -1.40 -20.20 20.17
CA ASP A 43 -1.02 -19.62 18.87
C ASP A 43 -1.76 -18.32 18.50
N HIS A 44 -2.03 -17.48 19.50
CA HIS A 44 -2.65 -16.16 19.32
C HIS A 44 -1.74 -15.05 19.87
N SER A 45 -1.31 -14.13 19.00
CA SER A 45 -0.45 -13.00 19.36
C SER A 45 -0.80 -11.73 18.60
N LEU A 46 -0.46 -10.60 19.22
CA LEU A 46 -0.50 -9.28 18.59
C LEU A 46 0.92 -8.75 18.43
N GLY A 47 1.19 -8.09 17.32
CA GLY A 47 2.51 -7.58 16.99
C GLY A 47 2.53 -6.21 16.34
N VAL A 48 3.71 -5.60 16.39
CA VAL A 48 4.06 -4.38 15.65
C VAL A 48 5.43 -4.58 15.03
N GLU A 49 5.56 -4.16 13.78
CA GLU A 49 6.79 -4.38 13.03
C GLU A 49 7.04 -3.29 11.99
N GLN A 50 8.31 -3.13 11.62
CA GLN A 50 8.73 -2.24 10.54
C GLN A 50 9.60 -3.01 9.54
N LEU A 51 9.36 -2.80 8.25
CA LEU A 51 10.10 -3.44 7.16
C LEU A 51 10.69 -2.38 6.25
N LYS A 52 11.94 -2.56 5.84
CA LYS A 52 12.55 -1.81 4.74
C LYS A 52 12.30 -2.55 3.45
N CYS A 53 11.82 -1.84 2.43
CA CYS A 53 11.51 -2.40 1.13
C CYS A 53 12.28 -1.67 0.03
N THR A 54 12.69 -2.41 -0.99
CA THR A 54 13.32 -1.89 -2.21
C THR A 54 12.42 -2.22 -3.40
N TRP A 55 12.17 -1.24 -4.26
CA TRP A 55 11.39 -1.46 -5.48
C TRP A 55 12.26 -2.05 -6.58
N THR A 56 12.10 -3.34 -6.85
CA THR A 56 12.83 -4.05 -7.93
C THR A 56 12.21 -3.80 -9.29
N LYS A 57 10.88 -3.60 -9.33
CA LYS A 57 10.16 -2.99 -10.44
C LYS A 57 9.49 -1.72 -9.91
N PRO A 58 10.01 -0.52 -10.25
CA PRO A 58 9.44 0.73 -9.77
C PRO A 58 7.95 0.89 -10.13
N MET A 59 7.16 1.40 -9.19
CA MET A 59 5.91 2.07 -9.52
C MET A 59 6.25 3.42 -10.15
N GLU A 60 5.83 3.61 -11.39
CA GLU A 60 5.96 4.88 -12.09
C GLU A 60 4.72 5.75 -11.88
N ILE A 61 4.90 6.92 -11.27
CA ILE A 61 3.82 7.86 -10.94
C ILE A 61 4.25 9.25 -11.43
N GLY A 62 3.49 9.85 -12.33
CA GLY A 62 3.81 11.18 -12.88
C GLY A 62 5.17 11.26 -13.57
N GLY A 63 5.66 10.12 -14.10
CA GLY A 63 6.99 10.01 -14.73
C GLY A 63 8.16 9.87 -13.75
N ASP A 64 7.90 9.82 -12.44
CA ASP A 64 8.89 9.54 -11.40
C ASP A 64 8.81 8.08 -10.95
N LYS A 65 9.91 7.53 -10.46
CA LYS A 65 10.06 6.10 -10.14
C LYS A 65 10.22 5.88 -8.65
N SER A 66 9.47 4.94 -8.08
CA SER A 66 9.70 4.51 -6.70
C SER A 66 11.04 3.80 -6.57
N LYS A 67 11.79 4.09 -5.51
CA LYS A 67 13.13 3.54 -5.25
C LYS A 67 13.14 2.62 -4.04
N ASP A 68 12.83 3.19 -2.88
CA ASP A 68 12.83 2.49 -1.59
C ASP A 68 11.58 2.86 -0.79
N GLY A 69 11.35 2.17 0.32
CA GLY A 69 10.27 2.52 1.23
C GLY A 69 10.35 1.80 2.56
N VAL A 70 9.52 2.27 3.49
CA VAL A 70 9.39 1.70 4.82
C VAL A 70 7.93 1.40 5.09
N SER A 71 7.64 0.15 5.42
CA SER A 71 6.32 -0.29 5.90
C SER A 71 6.34 -0.37 7.41
N THR A 72 5.32 0.13 8.08
CA THR A 72 5.08 -0.08 9.52
C THR A 72 3.68 -0.64 9.70
N ALA A 73 3.54 -1.76 10.39
CA ALA A 73 2.28 -2.46 10.56
C ALA A 73 2.05 -2.96 11.98
N THR A 74 0.77 -3.10 12.30
CA THR A 74 0.29 -3.97 13.37
C THR A 74 -0.23 -5.27 12.75
N ASN A 75 0.02 -6.39 13.41
CA ASN A 75 -0.51 -7.69 13.00
C ASN A 75 -1.13 -8.47 14.15
N GLU A 76 -2.08 -9.33 13.82
CA GLU A 76 -2.67 -10.33 14.71
C GLU A 76 -2.44 -11.69 14.07
N VAL A 77 -1.74 -12.58 14.77
CA VAL A 77 -1.54 -13.98 14.37
C VAL A 77 -2.54 -14.83 15.14
N SER A 78 -3.26 -15.70 14.43
CA SER A 78 -4.17 -16.69 15.00
C SER A 78 -3.97 -18.03 14.28
N GLY A 79 -3.23 -18.93 14.92
CA GLY A 79 -2.81 -20.22 14.36
C GLY A 79 -2.01 -20.03 13.08
N ASN A 80 -2.48 -20.63 11.99
CA ASN A 80 -1.81 -20.58 10.68
C ASN A 80 -2.23 -19.39 9.81
N THR A 81 -2.80 -18.34 10.40
CA THR A 81 -3.23 -17.15 9.67
C THR A 81 -2.83 -15.89 10.42
N PHE A 82 -2.69 -14.79 9.69
CA PHE A 82 -2.57 -13.48 10.30
C PHE A 82 -3.34 -12.42 9.54
N ARG A 83 -3.66 -11.33 10.23
CA ARG A 83 -4.21 -10.10 9.68
C ARG A 83 -3.23 -8.98 9.95
N ALA A 84 -3.03 -8.10 8.98
CA ALA A 84 -2.17 -6.94 9.13
C ALA A 84 -2.88 -5.68 8.65
N HIS A 85 -2.59 -4.57 9.33
CA HIS A 85 -2.92 -3.22 8.92
C HIS A 85 -1.71 -2.33 9.14
N GLY A 86 -1.39 -1.47 8.18
CA GLY A 86 -0.19 -0.65 8.26
C GLY A 86 -0.18 0.50 7.28
N PHE A 87 0.97 1.18 7.27
CA PHE A 87 1.27 2.26 6.36
C PHE A 87 2.59 2.00 5.68
N HIS A 88 2.70 2.38 4.42
CA HIS A 88 3.94 2.36 3.67
C HIS A 88 4.29 3.77 3.18
N VAL A 89 5.54 4.15 3.42
CA VAL A 89 6.13 5.41 2.96
C VAL A 89 7.17 5.06 1.91
N ALA A 90 6.88 5.36 0.64
CA ALA A 90 7.82 5.16 -0.44
C ALA A 90 8.56 6.46 -0.77
N THR A 91 9.84 6.34 -1.07
CA THR A 91 10.69 7.40 -1.61
C THR A 91 10.86 7.20 -3.11
N MET A 92 10.64 8.25 -3.88
CA MET A 92 10.88 8.29 -5.32
C MET A 92 12.35 8.63 -5.63
N GLU A 93 12.78 8.42 -6.87
CA GLU A 93 14.13 8.80 -7.34
C GLU A 93 14.39 10.30 -7.16
N SER A 94 13.37 11.14 -7.31
CA SER A 94 13.46 12.59 -7.06
C SER A 94 13.63 12.96 -5.57
N GLY A 95 13.38 12.03 -4.65
CA GLY A 95 13.29 12.29 -3.20
C GLY A 95 11.88 12.66 -2.72
N ASP A 96 10.94 12.89 -3.62
CA ASP A 96 9.51 12.99 -3.29
C ASP A 96 9.03 11.67 -2.66
N LYS A 97 7.93 11.74 -1.92
CA LYS A 97 7.34 10.57 -1.23
C LYS A 97 5.86 10.45 -1.48
N TYR A 98 5.38 9.23 -1.54
CA TYR A 98 3.96 8.92 -1.38
C TYR A 98 3.72 8.08 -0.12
N PHE A 99 2.51 8.16 0.39
CA PHE A 99 2.08 7.49 1.60
C PHE A 99 0.84 6.65 1.27
N VAL A 100 0.82 5.40 1.70
CA VAL A 100 -0.35 4.52 1.56
C VAL A 100 -0.71 3.89 2.89
N TRP A 101 -1.99 3.64 3.10
CA TRP A 101 -2.45 2.64 4.07
C TRP A 101 -2.54 1.29 3.34
N TYR A 102 -2.39 0.19 4.07
CA TYR A 102 -2.68 -1.15 3.57
C TYR A 102 -3.32 -2.02 4.64
N GLN A 103 -4.11 -2.98 4.19
CA GLN A 103 -4.66 -4.04 5.04
C GLN A 103 -4.67 -5.35 4.27
N GLY A 104 -4.37 -6.45 4.96
CA GLY A 104 -4.34 -7.76 4.32
C GLY A 104 -4.45 -8.91 5.29
N THR A 105 -4.54 -10.09 4.69
CA THR A 105 -4.54 -11.38 5.37
C THR A 105 -3.44 -12.24 4.77
N GLY A 106 -2.83 -13.08 5.59
CA GLY A 106 -1.87 -14.06 5.08
C GLY A 106 -1.92 -15.38 5.81
N GLU A 107 -1.22 -16.33 5.21
CA GLU A 107 -1.10 -17.71 5.67
C GLU A 107 0.30 -17.94 6.24
N LEU A 108 0.34 -18.68 7.34
CA LEU A 108 1.56 -19.09 8.02
C LEU A 108 1.66 -20.61 8.00
N LYS A 109 2.89 -21.11 7.93
CA LYS A 109 3.22 -22.51 8.20
C LYS A 109 4.38 -22.52 9.17
N GLU A 110 4.19 -23.13 10.33
CA GLU A 110 5.22 -23.22 11.39
C GLU A 110 5.76 -21.83 11.78
N GLY A 111 4.86 -20.83 11.83
CA GLY A 111 5.21 -19.44 12.12
C GLY A 111 5.83 -18.64 10.97
N ALA A 112 6.16 -19.28 9.84
CA ALA A 112 6.71 -18.62 8.67
C ALA A 112 5.63 -18.23 7.65
N LEU A 113 5.71 -17.00 7.14
CA LEU A 113 4.87 -16.51 6.06
C LEU A 113 4.90 -17.46 4.86
N GLN A 114 3.74 -17.77 4.30
CA GLN A 114 3.60 -18.52 3.04
C GLN A 114 3.05 -17.63 1.93
N SER A 115 2.04 -16.82 2.26
CA SER A 115 1.47 -15.84 1.35
C SER A 115 0.76 -14.73 2.11
N GLN A 116 0.65 -13.56 1.50
CA GLN A 116 -0.18 -12.46 1.98
C GLN A 116 -0.87 -11.81 0.78
N LYS A 117 -2.09 -11.32 0.97
CA LYS A 117 -2.76 -10.46 -0.01
C LYS A 117 -3.60 -9.41 0.68
N GLY A 118 -3.84 -8.30 -0.01
CA GLY A 118 -4.59 -7.21 0.59
C GLY A 118 -4.92 -6.08 -0.36
N ASN A 119 -5.42 -5.01 0.23
CA ASN A 119 -5.73 -3.76 -0.45
C ASN A 119 -4.86 -2.64 0.12
N TRP A 120 -4.65 -1.61 -0.69
CA TRP A 120 -3.96 -0.40 -0.29
C TRP A 120 -4.66 0.84 -0.86
N GLY A 121 -4.38 2.00 -0.28
CA GLY A 121 -4.84 3.29 -0.81
C GLY A 121 -3.92 4.44 -0.44
N PHE A 122 -3.77 5.42 -1.34
CA PHE A 122 -3.00 6.62 -1.03
C PHE A 122 -3.65 7.41 0.11
N THR A 123 -2.81 7.82 1.06
CA THR A 123 -3.18 8.74 2.15
C THR A 123 -2.59 10.13 1.92
N GLY A 124 -1.61 10.27 1.03
CA GLY A 124 -1.07 11.53 0.58
C GLY A 124 0.27 11.38 -0.12
N GLY A 125 0.92 12.51 -0.36
CA GLY A 125 2.26 12.59 -0.91
C GLY A 125 2.90 13.96 -0.69
N SER A 126 4.18 14.05 -1.02
CA SER A 126 4.98 15.27 -0.96
C SER A 126 5.40 15.72 -2.36
N GLY A 127 5.96 16.93 -2.47
CA GLY A 127 6.40 17.49 -3.76
C GLY A 127 5.33 17.42 -4.84
N LYS A 128 5.65 16.79 -5.97
CA LYS A 128 4.76 16.61 -7.13
C LYS A 128 3.60 15.64 -6.86
N LEU A 129 3.69 14.85 -5.80
CA LEU A 129 2.69 13.85 -5.40
C LEU A 129 1.69 14.39 -4.37
N LYS A 130 1.75 15.68 -4.00
CA LYS A 130 0.77 16.30 -3.11
C LYS A 130 -0.65 16.14 -3.69
N GLY A 131 -1.57 15.67 -2.84
CA GLY A 131 -2.97 15.45 -3.23
C GLY A 131 -3.22 14.23 -4.11
N ILE A 132 -2.23 13.34 -4.29
CA ILE A 132 -2.41 12.06 -4.98
C ILE A 132 -3.56 11.25 -4.36
N LYS A 133 -4.36 10.64 -5.22
CA LYS A 133 -5.44 9.70 -4.85
C LYS A 133 -5.27 8.42 -5.63
N GLY A 134 -5.86 7.34 -5.12
CA GLY A 134 -5.78 6.04 -5.76
C GLY A 134 -5.79 4.91 -4.75
N LYS A 135 -5.89 3.70 -5.27
CA LYS A 135 -5.98 2.46 -4.50
C LYS A 135 -5.67 1.27 -5.38
N GLY A 136 -5.48 0.13 -4.75
CA GLY A 136 -5.23 -1.10 -5.46
C GLY A 136 -5.14 -2.30 -4.54
N THR A 137 -4.50 -3.34 -5.06
CA THR A 137 -4.27 -4.60 -4.39
C THR A 137 -2.80 -4.93 -4.35
N TYR A 138 -2.45 -5.89 -3.50
CA TYR A 138 -1.13 -6.48 -3.50
C TYR A 138 -1.21 -7.97 -3.16
N THR A 139 -0.22 -8.71 -3.62
CA THR A 139 0.09 -10.08 -3.19
C THR A 139 1.55 -10.11 -2.76
N CYS A 140 1.88 -10.91 -1.76
CA CYS A 140 3.25 -11.09 -1.31
C CYS A 140 3.55 -12.56 -1.05
N VAL A 141 4.76 -12.99 -1.39
CA VAL A 141 5.27 -14.34 -1.15
C VAL A 141 6.71 -14.29 -0.64
N PRO A 142 7.13 -15.25 0.20
CA PRO A 142 8.53 -15.38 0.60
C PRO A 142 9.45 -15.56 -0.60
N SER A 143 10.62 -14.93 -0.55
CA SER A 143 11.67 -15.03 -1.56
C SER A 143 13.04 -14.96 -0.86
N GLY A 144 13.55 -16.12 -0.47
CA GLY A 144 14.76 -16.22 0.37
C GLY A 144 14.54 -15.53 1.72
N ASP A 145 15.45 -14.63 2.09
CA ASP A 145 15.38 -13.83 3.32
C ASP A 145 14.46 -12.59 3.21
N THR A 146 13.77 -12.42 2.08
CA THR A 146 12.89 -11.30 1.79
C THR A 146 11.46 -11.76 1.52
N VAL A 147 10.54 -10.81 1.47
CA VAL A 147 9.19 -10.99 0.97
C VAL A 147 9.04 -10.17 -0.30
N THR A 148 8.73 -10.84 -1.42
CA THR A 148 8.43 -10.16 -2.69
C THR A 148 6.95 -9.86 -2.74
N CYS A 149 6.60 -8.59 -2.88
CA CYS A 149 5.25 -8.10 -3.06
C CYS A 149 5.04 -7.60 -4.47
N GLU A 150 3.99 -8.06 -5.14
CA GLU A 150 3.47 -7.51 -6.39
C GLU A 150 2.32 -6.56 -6.07
N ILE A 151 2.37 -5.38 -6.66
CA ILE A 151 1.46 -4.28 -6.39
C ILE A 151 0.83 -3.86 -7.70
N GLU A 152 -0.49 -3.73 -7.68
CA GLU A 152 -1.28 -3.23 -8.80
C GLU A 152 -2.32 -2.24 -8.29
N GLY A 153 -2.67 -1.26 -9.12
CA GLY A 153 -3.75 -0.34 -8.82
C GLY A 153 -3.79 0.83 -9.78
N GLU A 154 -4.37 1.91 -9.31
CA GLU A 154 -4.57 3.11 -10.09
C GLU A 154 -4.31 4.35 -9.26
N TYR A 155 -3.86 5.42 -9.91
CA TYR A 155 -3.63 6.72 -9.28
C TYR A 155 -4.19 7.87 -10.11
N GLN A 156 -4.38 8.99 -9.43
CA GLN A 156 -4.69 10.28 -10.03
C GLN A 156 -3.90 11.35 -9.26
N LEU A 157 -3.16 12.18 -9.98
CA LEU A 157 -2.49 13.35 -9.41
C LEU A 157 -3.48 14.51 -9.23
N ALA A 158 -3.19 15.39 -8.28
CA ALA A 158 -3.89 16.66 -8.18
C ALA A 158 -3.70 17.46 -9.48
N LYS A 159 -4.74 18.21 -9.86
CA LYS A 159 -4.69 19.13 -11.00
C LYS A 159 -4.03 20.44 -10.60
#